data_AF-A0A838VM53-F1
#
_entry.id   AF-A0A838VM53-F1
#
_cell.length_a   1.000
_cell.length_b   1.000
_cell.length_c   1.000
_cell.angle_alpha   90.00
_cell.angle_beta   90.00
_cell.angle_gamma   90.00
#
_symmetry.space_group_name_H-M   'P 1'
#
loop_
_entity.id
_entity.type
_entity.pdbx_description
1 polymer ?
#
loop_
_entity_poly.entity_id
_entity_poly.type
_entity_poly.pdbx_seq_one_letter_code
_entity_poly.pdbx_strand_id
1 'polypeptide(L)'
;MLPAAEAEAIDRQLADLLAQANTRQPIENLILELLAAQDATREWLSNFLQDKQQPEHLRTFSPLPGQSSIVNAAKFVCPQGDYIWYRPRVSVEPPLCPTHNQPLNLA
;
A
#
# COMPACT_ATOMS: atom_id res chain seq x y z
N MET A 1 8.58 -20.74 -22.92
CA MET A 1 9.13 -19.45 -22.45
C MET A 1 8.79 -18.42 -23.51
N LEU A 2 7.99 -17.40 -23.17
CA LEU A 2 7.49 -16.40 -24.14
C LEU A 2 8.65 -15.53 -24.68
N PRO A 3 8.73 -15.27 -25.99
CA PRO A 3 9.65 -14.29 -26.55
C PRO A 3 9.40 -12.89 -26.01
N ALA A 4 10.45 -12.08 -25.85
CA ALA A 4 10.34 -10.73 -25.28
C ALA A 4 9.37 -9.82 -26.05
N ALA A 5 9.36 -9.89 -27.38
CA ALA A 5 8.48 -9.09 -28.22
C ALA A 5 6.99 -9.45 -28.04
N GLU A 6 6.68 -10.74 -27.82
CA GLU A 6 5.32 -11.20 -27.55
C GLU A 6 4.86 -10.79 -26.15
N ALA A 7 5.77 -10.86 -25.16
CA ALA A 7 5.49 -10.37 -23.82
C ALA A 7 5.16 -8.87 -23.80
N GLU A 8 5.93 -8.06 -24.54
CA GLU A 8 5.71 -6.61 -24.67
C GLU A 8 4.42 -6.27 -25.43
N ALA A 9 4.01 -7.10 -26.38
CA ALA A 9 2.73 -6.94 -27.06
C ALA A 9 1.53 -7.22 -26.13
N ILE A 10 1.62 -8.29 -25.32
CA ILE A 10 0.60 -8.64 -24.34
C ILE A 10 0.50 -7.57 -23.25
N ASP A 11 1.63 -7.07 -22.76
CA ASP A 11 1.68 -6.01 -21.74
C ASP A 11 0.97 -4.74 -22.19
N ARG A 12 1.25 -4.27 -23.42
CA ARG A 12 0.58 -3.11 -24.01
C ARG A 12 -0.94 -3.32 -24.15
N GLN A 13 -1.36 -4.47 -24.67
CA GLN A 13 -2.78 -4.78 -24.83
C GLN A 13 -3.51 -4.84 -23.47
N LEU A 14 -2.86 -5.38 -22.45
CA LEU A 14 -3.41 -5.42 -21.10
C LEU A 14 -3.53 -4.01 -20.50
N ALA A 15 -2.51 -3.17 -20.67
CA ALA A 15 -2.55 -1.79 -20.21
C ALA A 15 -3.69 -0.99 -20.87
N ASP A 16 -3.89 -1.16 -22.18
CA ASP A 16 -4.97 -0.50 -22.92
C ASP A 16 -6.36 -0.96 -22.44
N LEU A 17 -6.55 -2.25 -22.19
CA LEU A 17 -7.80 -2.77 -21.62
C LEU A 17 -8.05 -2.21 -20.22
N LEU A 18 -7.04 -2.21 -19.34
CA LEU A 18 -7.16 -1.68 -17.97
C LEU A 18 -7.47 -0.17 -17.95
N ALA A 19 -6.91 0.60 -18.88
CA ALA A 19 -7.23 2.03 -19.02
C ALA A 19 -8.73 2.27 -19.32
N GLN A 20 -9.37 1.33 -20.04
CA GLN A 20 -10.79 1.38 -20.37
C GLN A 20 -11.70 0.95 -19.21
N ALA A 21 -11.17 0.33 -18.15
CA ALA A 21 -11.98 -0.14 -17.01
C ALA A 21 -12.76 1.00 -16.32
N ASN A 22 -12.20 2.22 -16.31
CA ASN A 22 -12.85 3.41 -15.74
C ASN A 22 -14.10 3.87 -16.52
N THR A 23 -14.35 3.30 -17.70
CA THR A 23 -15.46 3.69 -18.59
C THR A 23 -16.72 2.81 -18.45
N ARG A 24 -16.77 1.88 -17.47
CA ARG A 24 -17.85 0.89 -17.28
C ARG A 24 -18.08 -0.04 -18.48
N GLN A 25 -17.11 -0.15 -19.37
CA GLN A 25 -17.14 -1.17 -20.42
C GLN A 25 -16.88 -2.56 -19.83
N PRO A 26 -17.60 -3.60 -20.25
CA PRO A 26 -17.39 -4.97 -19.78
C PRO A 26 -16.14 -5.58 -20.43
N ILE A 27 -14.97 -5.18 -19.95
CA ILE A 27 -13.66 -5.59 -20.49
C ILE A 27 -13.13 -6.90 -19.88
N GLU A 28 -13.81 -7.46 -18.88
CA GLU A 28 -13.30 -8.57 -18.07
C GLU A 28 -13.06 -9.80 -18.95
N ASN A 29 -14.01 -10.13 -19.83
CA ASN A 29 -13.88 -11.25 -20.76
C ASN A 29 -12.72 -11.05 -21.75
N LEU A 30 -12.47 -9.81 -22.19
CA LEU A 30 -11.37 -9.51 -23.10
C LEU A 30 -10.00 -9.70 -22.42
N ILE A 31 -9.90 -9.33 -21.14
CA ILE A 31 -8.69 -9.57 -20.34
C ILE A 31 -8.49 -11.09 -20.14
N LEU A 32 -9.56 -11.82 -19.84
CA LEU A 32 -9.50 -13.27 -19.67
C LEU A 32 -9.07 -13.96 -20.97
N GLU A 33 -9.61 -13.55 -22.12
CA GLU A 33 -9.23 -14.08 -23.43
C GLU A 33 -7.76 -13.80 -23.76
N LEU A 34 -7.30 -12.57 -23.54
CA LEU A 34 -5.90 -12.18 -23.77
C LEU A 34 -4.93 -13.01 -22.92
N LEU A 35 -5.21 -13.16 -21.62
CA LEU A 35 -4.38 -13.94 -20.72
C LEU A 35 -4.49 -15.45 -20.97
N ALA A 36 -5.65 -15.95 -21.39
CA ALA A 36 -5.83 -17.36 -21.71
C ALA A 36 -5.25 -17.76 -23.07
N ALA A 37 -4.81 -16.82 -23.91
CA ALA A 37 -4.20 -17.11 -25.21
C ALA A 37 -2.86 -17.88 -25.07
N GLN A 38 -2.15 -17.69 -23.96
CA GLN A 38 -0.88 -18.35 -23.66
C GLN A 38 -1.07 -19.50 -22.67
N ASP A 39 -0.45 -20.65 -22.93
CA ASP A 39 -0.63 -21.88 -22.12
C ASP A 39 -0.32 -21.65 -20.63
N ALA A 40 0.82 -21.02 -20.34
CA ALA A 40 1.29 -20.81 -18.98
C ALA A 40 0.35 -19.91 -18.15
N THR A 41 -0.17 -18.85 -18.75
CA THR A 41 -1.10 -17.93 -18.09
C THR A 41 -2.52 -18.49 -18.05
N ARG A 42 -2.92 -19.32 -19.03
CA ARG A 42 -4.19 -20.06 -19.00
C ARG A 42 -4.28 -21.02 -17.82
N GLU A 43 -3.24 -21.82 -17.59
CA GLU A 43 -3.18 -22.74 -16.46
C GLU A 43 -3.22 -21.98 -15.13
N TRP A 44 -2.40 -20.94 -15.00
CA TRP A 44 -2.41 -20.06 -13.83
C TRP A 44 -3.79 -19.42 -13.59
N LEU A 45 -4.44 -18.90 -14.64
CA LEU A 45 -5.74 -18.26 -14.57
C LEU A 45 -6.84 -19.24 -14.13
N SER A 46 -6.81 -20.48 -14.63
CA SER A 46 -7.72 -21.54 -14.18
C SER A 46 -7.58 -21.77 -12.68
N ASN A 47 -6.36 -21.93 -12.18
CA ASN A 47 -6.11 -22.16 -10.75
C ASN A 47 -6.54 -20.95 -9.91
N PHE A 48 -6.19 -19.75 -10.35
CA PHE A 48 -6.51 -18.49 -9.66
C PHE A 48 -8.02 -18.25 -9.54
N LEU A 49 -8.79 -18.51 -10.61
CA LEU A 49 -10.24 -18.32 -10.62
C LEU A 49 -10.99 -19.44 -9.89
N GLN A 50 -10.45 -20.66 -9.89
CA GLN A 50 -11.08 -21.81 -9.25
C GLN A 50 -11.12 -21.65 -7.73
N ASP A 51 -10.09 -21.03 -7.14
CA ASP A 51 -10.04 -20.87 -5.70
C ASP A 51 -11.07 -19.86 -5.16
N LYS A 52 -11.62 -18.92 -5.95
CA LYS A 52 -12.49 -17.79 -5.51
C LYS A 52 -12.03 -17.06 -4.24
N GLN A 53 -10.83 -17.36 -3.77
CA GLN A 53 -10.29 -16.98 -2.50
C GLN A 53 -9.15 -16.02 -2.81
N GLN A 54 -9.27 -14.78 -2.32
CA GLN A 54 -8.17 -13.83 -2.39
C GLN A 54 -6.88 -14.50 -1.91
N PRO A 55 -5.76 -14.37 -2.64
CA PRO A 55 -4.52 -15.03 -2.31
C PRO A 55 -4.08 -14.68 -0.88
N GLU A 56 -3.47 -15.64 -0.17
CA GLU A 56 -3.24 -15.52 1.29
C GLU A 56 -2.52 -14.23 1.69
N HIS A 57 -1.60 -13.72 0.87
CA HIS A 57 -0.88 -12.47 1.13
C HIS A 57 -1.76 -11.21 1.18
N LEU A 58 -3.00 -11.27 0.68
CA LEU A 58 -4.01 -10.22 0.86
C LEU A 58 -4.87 -10.43 2.12
N ARG A 59 -4.84 -11.62 2.71
CA ARG A 59 -5.58 -11.99 3.94
C ARG A 59 -4.73 -11.83 5.19
N THR A 60 -3.41 -11.89 5.06
CA THR A 60 -2.46 -11.75 6.16
C THR A 60 -1.71 -10.43 6.08
N PHE A 61 -1.48 -9.83 7.25
CA PHE A 61 -0.57 -8.70 7.38
C PHE A 61 0.84 -9.16 6.97
N SER A 62 1.31 -8.66 5.83
CA SER A 62 2.71 -8.78 5.42
C SER A 62 3.41 -7.45 5.70
N PRO A 63 4.35 -7.39 6.66
CA PRO A 63 5.08 -6.15 6.93
C PRO A 63 5.90 -5.76 5.70
N LEU A 64 6.00 -4.45 5.45
CA LEU A 64 6.87 -3.92 4.40
C LEU A 64 8.31 -4.39 4.63
N PRO A 65 9.07 -4.75 3.57
CA PRO A 65 10.46 -5.13 3.70
C PRO A 65 11.26 -3.96 4.29
N GLY A 66 11.90 -4.21 5.44
CA GLY A 66 12.67 -3.21 6.18
C GLY A 66 12.70 -3.51 7.67
N GLN A 67 13.68 -2.95 8.37
CA GLN A 67 13.68 -2.98 9.84
C GLN A 67 12.64 -1.97 10.33
N SER A 68 11.58 -2.46 10.97
CA SER A 68 10.72 -1.60 11.77
C SER A 68 11.59 -1.01 12.90
N SER A 69 11.65 0.31 12.96
CA SER A 69 12.24 1.01 14.09
C SER A 69 11.12 1.67 14.88
N ILE A 70 11.26 1.69 16.19
CA ILE A 70 10.37 2.46 17.05
C ILE A 70 10.60 3.93 16.71
N VAL A 71 9.55 4.60 16.22
CA VAL A 71 9.56 6.06 16.09
C VAL A 71 9.45 6.62 17.49
N ASN A 72 10.59 6.92 18.12
CA ASN A 72 10.64 7.66 19.37
C ASN A 72 10.30 9.12 19.09
N ALA A 73 9.00 9.42 18.98
CA ALA A 73 8.52 10.80 18.99
C ALA A 73 8.85 11.40 20.36
N ALA A 74 9.72 12.43 20.39
CA ALA A 74 10.08 13.12 21.61
C ALA A 74 8.82 13.61 22.33
N LYS A 75 8.67 13.21 23.59
CA LYS A 75 7.54 13.56 24.46
C LYS A 75 7.94 14.73 25.34
N PHE A 76 7.08 15.73 25.45
CA PHE A 76 7.26 16.89 26.30
C PHE A 76 6.16 16.94 27.36
N VAL A 77 6.52 17.31 28.59
CA VAL A 77 5.64 17.37 29.76
C VAL A 77 5.63 18.76 30.35
N CYS A 78 4.48 19.21 30.83
CA CYS A 78 4.42 20.42 31.64
C CYS A 78 5.17 20.18 32.96
N PRO A 79 5.98 21.14 33.42
CA PRO A 79 6.59 21.08 34.76
C PRO A 79 5.58 20.87 35.90
N GLN A 80 4.32 21.30 35.72
CA GLN A 80 3.23 21.13 36.68
C GLN A 80 2.49 19.78 36.53
N GLY A 81 2.86 18.95 35.55
CA GLY A 81 2.37 17.59 35.38
C GLY A 81 0.97 17.43 34.77
N ASP A 82 0.34 18.51 34.33
CA ASP A 82 -1.06 18.52 33.87
C ASP A 82 -1.23 18.33 32.36
N TYR A 83 -0.16 18.53 31.58
CA TYR A 83 -0.19 18.47 30.13
C TYR A 83 0.99 17.69 29.54
N ILE A 84 0.68 16.89 28.51
CA ILE A 84 1.64 16.08 27.75
C ILE A 84 1.47 16.41 26.27
N TRP A 85 2.58 16.64 25.59
CA TRP A 85 2.62 16.89 24.15
C TRP A 85 3.63 15.97 23.45
N TYR A 86 3.21 15.35 22.34
CA TYR A 86 4.08 14.52 21.51
C TYR A 86 4.53 15.30 20.29
N ARG A 87 5.84 15.35 20.04
CA ARG A 87 6.39 16.07 18.90
C ARG A 87 6.03 15.35 17.59
N PRO A 88 5.25 15.97 16.69
CA PRO A 88 4.78 15.32 15.48
C PRO A 88 5.88 15.23 14.40
N ARG A 89 6.82 16.17 14.38
CA ARG A 89 7.98 16.21 13.46
C ARG A 89 9.17 16.90 14.14
N VAL A 90 10.39 16.52 13.79
CA VAL A 90 11.64 17.05 14.39
C VAL A 90 11.75 18.58 14.27
N SER A 91 11.20 19.17 13.21
CA SER A 91 11.24 20.61 12.93
C SER A 91 10.21 21.44 13.70
N VAL A 92 9.28 20.82 14.44
CA VAL A 92 8.22 21.56 15.17
C VAL A 92 8.71 21.83 16.58
N GLU A 93 8.81 23.11 16.94
CA GLU A 93 9.10 23.53 18.30
C GLU A 93 7.93 23.18 19.23
N PRO A 94 8.20 22.73 20.47
CA PRO A 94 7.14 22.46 21.44
C PRO A 94 6.37 23.76 21.76
N PRO A 95 5.03 23.72 21.82
CA PRO A 95 4.25 24.86 22.27
C PRO A 95 4.44 25.08 23.78
N LEU A 96 3.92 26.21 24.28
CA LEU A 96 3.74 26.40 25.73
C LEU A 96 2.62 25.50 26.25
N CYS A 97 2.66 25.20 27.55
CA CYS A 97 1.57 24.54 28.25
C CYS A 97 0.30 25.40 28.13
N PRO A 98 -0.83 24.84 27.67
CA PRO A 98 -2.08 25.60 27.50
C PRO A 98 -2.69 26.05 28.84
N THR A 99 -2.39 25.37 29.94
CA THR A 99 -2.92 25.69 31.28
C THR A 99 -2.07 26.73 32.01
N HIS A 100 -0.74 26.58 31.95
CA HIS A 100 0.20 27.34 32.77
C HIS A 100 1.00 28.38 31.97
N ASN A 101 0.89 28.38 30.64
CA ASN A 101 1.61 29.25 29.71
C ASN A 101 3.14 29.25 29.90
N GLN A 102 3.70 28.08 30.24
CA GLN A 102 5.14 27.86 30.49
C GLN A 102 5.73 26.86 29.47
N PRO A 103 7.05 26.89 29.22
CA PRO A 103 7.72 25.91 28.36
C PRO A 103 7.52 24.47 28.86
N LEU A 104 7.41 23.53 27.91
CA LEU A 104 7.36 22.10 28.22
C LEU A 104 8.77 21.52 28.30
N ASN A 105 9.00 20.61 29.25
CA ASN A 105 10.27 19.91 29.44
C ASN A 105 10.27 18.59 28.65
N LEU A 106 11.42 18.18 28.13
CA LEU A 106 11.58 16.84 27.55
C LEU A 106 11.37 15.80 28.66
N ALA A 107 10.51 14.81 28.39
CA ALA A 107 10.18 13.72 29.30
C ALA A 107 11.17 12.55 29.21
#